data_AF-A0A174LS99-F1
#
_entry.id   AF-A0A174LS99-F1
#
_cell.length_a   1.000
_cell.length_b   1.000
_cell.length_c   1.000
_cell.angle_alpha   90.00
_cell.angle_beta   90.00
_cell.angle_gamma   90.00
#
_symmetry.space_group_name_H-M   'P 1'
#
loop_
_entity.id
_entity.type
_entity.pdbx_description
1 polymer ?
#
loop_
_entity_poly.entity_id
_entity_poly.type
_entity_poly.pdbx_seq_one_letter_code
_entity_poly.pdbx_strand_id
1 'polypeptide(L)'
;MKKIISSFFMFYFLCINVHAQSFENFVNTTEGVEFGVRDVVIFRTKSALDRFDLQGFKSVDYAIDIACSVSNLSFLNNLEYVKGLSIYGKNVISLQGVNNIRKIGKGGLYISEVNISDLDGFQNLEIIEGSLDIKHCLNLKSLNGLQKLNRCGQLSVKYCPSLISLRGLESLKYVYSIEFDGCENLSTISSLCGLNAIGCVIEILNCSNLQALTGLENVHSFGVPKYGHSNMTPQLIIGNCKNLKDFSSLKNIITHLPEYTNFHVESFEGKRLTVEQIQKKHSMQVRKENENAGAIGVSSQSITEPRHPEGKMGLLNFLAKNMKYPTLAQENSIKGKVVVQFVVNEDGKLSDFKVIKSVHQYLDNEALRVVKLLPKFIPALDEQGNPVKAYVTIPLMFGTN
;
A
#
# COMPACT_ATOMS: atom_id res chain seq x y z
N MET A 1 -31.21 3.41 -23.98
CA MET A 1 -29.95 3.45 -23.20
C MET A 1 -28.67 3.32 -24.06
N LYS A 2 -28.53 2.38 -25.00
CA LYS A 2 -27.29 2.22 -25.81
C LYS A 2 -26.92 3.40 -26.74
N LYS A 3 -27.89 4.17 -27.27
CA LYS A 3 -27.62 5.35 -28.12
C LYS A 3 -27.13 6.59 -27.33
N ILE A 4 -27.52 6.72 -26.07
CA ILE A 4 -27.11 7.86 -25.22
C ILE A 4 -25.66 7.68 -24.76
N ILE A 5 -25.24 6.45 -24.44
CA ILE A 5 -23.86 6.13 -24.04
C ILE A 5 -22.88 6.37 -25.21
N SER A 6 -23.26 6.03 -26.44
CA SER A 6 -22.43 6.28 -27.64
C SER A 6 -22.27 7.77 -27.96
N SER A 7 -23.33 8.58 -27.80
CA SER A 7 -23.26 10.02 -28.01
C SER A 7 -22.46 10.74 -26.92
N PHE A 8 -22.54 10.28 -25.67
CA PHE A 8 -21.73 10.80 -24.56
C PHE A 8 -20.25 10.46 -24.74
N PHE A 9 -19.93 9.24 -25.19
CA PHE A 9 -18.56 8.84 -25.47
C PHE A 9 -17.96 9.65 -26.63
N MET A 10 -18.75 9.90 -27.68
CA MET A 10 -18.31 10.69 -28.84
C MET A 10 -18.13 12.19 -28.50
N PHE A 11 -19.01 12.77 -27.69
CA PHE A 11 -18.86 14.14 -27.18
C PHE A 11 -17.68 14.28 -26.20
N TYR A 12 -17.48 13.31 -25.32
CA TYR A 12 -16.33 13.28 -24.41
C TYR A 12 -15.01 13.17 -25.17
N PHE A 13 -14.96 12.33 -26.22
CA PHE A 13 -13.80 12.22 -27.11
C PHE A 13 -13.56 13.51 -27.93
N LEU A 14 -14.61 14.16 -28.42
CA LEU A 14 -14.50 15.44 -29.13
C LEU A 14 -14.01 16.57 -28.20
N CYS A 15 -14.53 16.64 -26.97
CA CYS A 15 -14.11 17.64 -25.99
C CYS A 15 -12.66 17.44 -25.52
N ILE A 16 -12.23 16.20 -25.28
CA ILE A 16 -10.82 15.90 -24.98
C ILE A 16 -9.93 16.33 -26.14
N ASN A 17 -10.31 16.02 -27.39
CA ASN A 17 -9.54 16.41 -28.57
C ASN A 17 -9.46 17.94 -28.74
N VAL A 18 -10.52 18.70 -28.46
CA VAL A 18 -10.48 20.17 -28.54
C VAL A 18 -9.58 20.77 -27.45
N HIS A 19 -9.60 20.24 -26.23
CA HIS A 19 -8.74 20.72 -25.14
C HIS A 19 -7.27 20.35 -25.38
N ALA A 20 -6.99 19.12 -25.83
CA ALA A 20 -5.63 18.70 -26.20
C ALA A 20 -5.09 19.56 -27.35
N GLN A 21 -5.88 19.78 -28.40
CA GLN A 21 -5.49 20.64 -29.53
C GLN A 21 -5.26 22.09 -29.08
N SER A 22 -6.06 22.60 -28.12
CA SER A 22 -5.88 23.96 -27.59
C SER A 22 -4.56 24.12 -26.82
N PHE A 23 -4.16 23.10 -26.06
CA PHE A 23 -2.91 23.12 -25.32
C PHE A 23 -1.69 22.96 -26.24
N GLU A 24 -1.73 22.04 -27.21
CA GLU A 24 -0.65 21.92 -28.20
C GLU A 24 -0.48 23.20 -29.03
N ASN A 25 -1.59 23.83 -29.43
CA ASN A 25 -1.55 25.12 -30.13
C ASN A 25 -0.94 26.22 -29.25
N PHE A 26 -1.28 26.25 -27.96
CA PHE A 26 -0.64 27.16 -27.00
C PHE A 26 0.88 26.94 -26.97
N VAL A 27 1.34 25.69 -26.84
CA VAL A 27 2.78 25.37 -26.83
C VAL A 27 3.46 25.83 -28.11
N ASN A 28 2.89 25.53 -29.28
CA ASN A 28 3.46 25.88 -30.58
C ASN A 28 3.51 27.40 -30.87
N THR A 29 2.68 28.20 -30.19
CA THR A 29 2.57 29.65 -30.44
C THR A 29 3.16 30.52 -29.32
N THR A 30 3.60 29.90 -28.23
CA THR A 30 4.10 30.62 -27.05
C THR A 30 5.62 30.58 -26.98
N GLU A 31 6.26 31.71 -27.22
CA GLU A 31 7.71 31.85 -27.01
C GLU A 31 8.10 31.53 -25.57
N GLY A 32 9.17 30.74 -25.41
CA GLY A 32 9.65 30.27 -24.11
C GLY A 32 8.94 29.01 -23.59
N VAL A 33 8.14 28.34 -24.42
CA VAL A 33 7.57 27.00 -24.17
C VAL A 33 8.00 26.06 -25.28
N GLU A 34 8.35 24.82 -24.94
CA GLU A 34 8.71 23.79 -25.92
C GLU A 34 8.25 22.39 -25.50
N PHE A 35 8.07 21.52 -26.49
CA PHE A 35 7.88 20.09 -26.24
C PHE A 35 9.22 19.43 -25.90
N GLY A 36 9.25 18.74 -24.77
CA GLY A 36 10.29 17.80 -24.39
C GLY A 36 9.99 16.37 -24.87
N VAL A 37 10.67 15.42 -24.26
CA VAL A 37 10.53 13.99 -24.57
C VAL A 37 9.37 13.39 -23.77
N ARG A 38 8.62 12.43 -24.35
CA ARG A 38 7.54 11.66 -23.68
C ARG A 38 6.44 12.55 -23.06
N ASP A 39 5.87 13.45 -23.86
CA ASP A 39 4.74 14.32 -23.47
C ASP A 39 5.07 15.25 -22.29
N VAL A 40 6.31 15.75 -22.25
CA VAL A 40 6.72 16.82 -21.32
C VAL A 40 6.64 18.15 -22.06
N VAL A 41 6.18 19.20 -21.39
CA VAL A 41 6.20 20.59 -21.86
C VAL A 41 7.05 21.41 -20.89
N ILE A 42 8.04 22.10 -21.42
CA ILE A 42 9.06 22.82 -20.64
C ILE A 42 8.79 24.31 -20.74
N PHE A 43 8.61 24.97 -19.60
CA PHE A 43 8.46 26.41 -19.49
C PHE A 43 9.80 27.06 -19.11
N ARG A 44 10.38 27.84 -20.04
CA ARG A 44 11.71 28.46 -19.89
C ARG A 44 11.66 29.92 -19.44
N THR A 45 10.50 30.57 -19.46
CA THR A 45 10.38 32.00 -19.12
C THR A 45 9.17 32.29 -18.23
N LYS A 46 9.26 33.36 -17.41
CA LYS A 46 8.14 33.83 -16.60
C LYS A 46 6.97 34.31 -17.46
N SER A 47 7.24 34.99 -18.57
CA SER A 47 6.21 35.44 -19.51
C SER A 47 5.40 34.28 -20.12
N ALA A 48 6.03 33.12 -20.32
CA ALA A 48 5.32 31.92 -20.77
C ALA A 48 4.36 31.37 -19.70
N LEU A 49 4.78 31.38 -18.43
CA LEU A 49 3.93 31.00 -17.30
C LEU A 49 2.73 31.94 -17.14
N ASP A 50 2.95 33.25 -17.28
CA ASP A 50 1.88 34.24 -17.18
C ASP A 50 0.87 34.06 -18.32
N ARG A 51 1.34 33.73 -19.54
CA ARG A 51 0.45 33.39 -20.66
C ARG A 51 -0.34 32.10 -20.43
N PHE A 52 0.27 31.09 -19.80
CA PHE A 52 -0.41 29.86 -19.43
C PHE A 52 -1.55 30.12 -18.43
N ASP A 53 -1.31 30.93 -17.40
CA ASP A 53 -2.34 31.30 -16.41
C ASP A 53 -3.58 31.92 -17.08
N LEU A 54 -3.34 32.84 -18.03
CA LEU A 54 -4.41 33.50 -18.80
C LEU A 54 -5.25 32.54 -19.64
N GLN A 55 -4.74 31.36 -20.02
CA GLN A 55 -5.52 30.36 -20.74
C GLN A 55 -6.54 29.65 -19.85
N GLY A 56 -6.34 29.63 -18.53
CA GLY A 56 -7.27 29.01 -17.59
C GLY A 56 -7.45 27.51 -17.78
N PHE A 57 -6.42 26.80 -18.22
CA PHE A 57 -6.49 25.35 -18.42
C PHE A 57 -6.85 24.62 -17.12
N LYS A 58 -7.92 23.82 -17.16
CA LYS A 58 -8.32 22.95 -16.04
C LYS A 58 -7.67 21.58 -16.05
N SER A 59 -7.26 21.12 -17.22
CA SER A 59 -6.71 19.77 -17.43
C SER A 59 -5.63 19.84 -18.49
N VAL A 60 -4.45 19.29 -18.18
CA VAL A 60 -3.32 19.20 -19.11
C VAL A 60 -2.83 17.76 -19.18
N ASP A 61 -2.96 17.12 -20.35
CA ASP A 61 -2.51 15.74 -20.59
C ASP A 61 -1.01 15.60 -20.87
N TYR A 62 -0.25 16.65 -20.55
CA TYR A 62 1.21 16.70 -20.62
C TYR A 62 1.81 16.86 -19.22
N ALA A 63 3.03 16.37 -19.04
CA ALA A 63 3.81 16.71 -17.87
C ALA A 63 4.33 18.15 -18.04
N ILE A 64 4.23 18.96 -16.99
CA ILE A 64 4.73 20.34 -16.96
C ILE A 64 6.08 20.36 -16.23
N ASP A 65 7.10 20.90 -16.89
CA ASP A 65 8.43 21.14 -16.31
C ASP A 65 8.70 22.66 -16.23
N ILE A 66 9.07 23.14 -15.04
CA ILE A 66 9.30 24.55 -14.75
C ILE A 66 10.81 24.81 -14.78
N ALA A 67 11.33 25.14 -15.95
CA ALA A 67 12.75 25.40 -16.18
C ALA A 67 13.13 26.88 -16.03
N CYS A 68 12.38 27.63 -15.21
CA CYS A 68 12.67 29.02 -14.88
C CYS A 68 12.40 29.33 -13.40
N SER A 69 12.98 30.41 -12.89
CA SER A 69 12.84 30.77 -11.48
C SER A 69 11.43 31.30 -11.19
N VAL A 70 10.75 30.69 -10.22
CA VAL A 70 9.45 31.14 -9.70
C VAL A 70 9.46 31.15 -8.17
N SER A 71 8.73 32.09 -7.57
CA SER A 71 8.57 32.15 -6.10
C SER A 71 7.37 31.33 -5.60
N ASN A 72 6.37 31.11 -6.46
CA ASN A 72 5.18 30.30 -6.21
C ASN A 72 4.65 29.71 -7.54
N LEU A 73 3.58 28.92 -7.45
CA LEU A 73 2.98 28.18 -8.56
C LEU A 73 1.60 28.73 -8.97
N SER A 74 1.30 30.00 -8.67
CA SER A 74 -0.02 30.61 -8.89
C SER A 74 -0.54 30.51 -10.33
N PHE A 75 0.34 30.40 -11.33
CA PHE A 75 -0.03 30.15 -12.71
C PHE A 75 -0.73 28.80 -12.94
N LEU A 76 -0.69 27.89 -11.96
CA LEU A 76 -1.38 26.60 -11.96
C LEU A 76 -2.73 26.65 -11.24
N ASN A 77 -3.20 27.82 -10.77
CA ASN A 77 -4.40 27.95 -9.93
C ASN A 77 -5.65 27.35 -10.56
N ASN A 78 -5.78 27.38 -11.88
CA ASN A 78 -6.97 26.84 -12.57
C ASN A 78 -6.90 25.32 -12.78
N LEU A 79 -5.74 24.70 -12.57
CA LEU A 79 -5.47 23.32 -12.94
C LEU A 79 -6.04 22.37 -11.90
N GLU A 80 -6.91 21.45 -12.34
CA GLU A 80 -7.49 20.39 -11.53
C GLU A 80 -6.82 19.03 -11.80
N TYR A 81 -6.28 18.85 -13.01
CA TYR A 81 -5.53 17.67 -13.43
C TYR A 81 -4.32 18.03 -14.28
N VAL A 82 -3.22 17.31 -14.06
CA VAL A 82 -2.03 17.35 -14.92
C VAL A 82 -1.45 15.95 -15.07
N LYS A 83 -0.96 15.58 -16.25
CA LYS A 83 -0.33 14.26 -16.44
C LYS A 83 0.90 14.10 -15.55
N GLY A 84 1.71 15.15 -15.40
CA GLY A 84 2.84 15.19 -14.49
C GLY A 84 3.26 16.61 -14.15
N LEU A 85 3.96 16.80 -13.04
CA LEU A 85 4.44 18.11 -12.62
C LEU A 85 5.84 17.97 -12.04
N SER A 86 6.77 18.73 -12.59
CA SER A 86 8.14 18.77 -12.13
C SER A 86 8.50 20.17 -11.61
N ILE A 87 8.95 20.22 -10.36
CA ILE A 87 9.29 21.44 -9.63
C ILE A 87 10.74 21.30 -9.16
N TYR A 88 11.60 22.16 -9.69
CA TYR A 88 13.02 22.14 -9.42
C TYR A 88 13.53 23.48 -8.88
N GLY A 89 14.52 23.41 -8.01
CA GLY A 89 15.39 24.53 -7.70
C GLY A 89 15.04 25.33 -6.44
N LYS A 90 16.09 25.91 -5.84
CA LYS A 90 16.08 26.54 -4.52
C LYS A 90 15.23 27.82 -4.41
N ASN A 91 14.81 28.38 -5.54
CA ASN A 91 14.06 29.64 -5.59
C ASN A 91 12.57 29.45 -5.30
N VAL A 92 12.06 28.23 -5.44
CA VAL A 92 10.69 27.90 -5.04
C VAL A 92 10.66 27.74 -3.53
N ILE A 93 9.97 28.66 -2.86
CA ILE A 93 9.80 28.69 -1.40
C ILE A 93 8.36 28.41 -0.97
N SER A 94 7.43 28.35 -1.93
CA SER A 94 6.01 28.13 -1.69
C SER A 94 5.41 27.32 -2.83
N LEU A 95 4.53 26.38 -2.49
CA LEU A 95 3.76 25.60 -3.45
C LEU A 95 2.34 26.16 -3.64
N GLN A 96 2.04 27.35 -3.10
CA GLN A 96 0.77 28.02 -3.35
C GLN A 96 0.52 28.15 -4.86
N GLY A 97 -0.69 27.81 -5.28
CA GLY A 97 -1.08 27.75 -6.69
C GLY A 97 -1.55 26.39 -7.16
N VAL A 98 -1.18 25.30 -6.47
CA VAL A 98 -1.56 23.93 -6.85
C VAL A 98 -2.72 23.36 -6.03
N ASN A 99 -3.40 24.19 -5.23
CA ASN A 99 -4.46 23.79 -4.31
C ASN A 99 -5.73 23.28 -4.99
N ASN A 100 -5.88 23.49 -6.30
CA ASN A 100 -7.00 22.95 -7.06
C ASN A 100 -6.68 21.60 -7.73
N ILE A 101 -5.41 21.19 -7.77
CA ILE A 101 -5.02 19.91 -8.37
C ILE A 101 -5.54 18.78 -7.48
N ARG A 102 -6.43 17.96 -8.05
CA ARG A 102 -7.00 16.77 -7.40
C ARG A 102 -6.32 15.49 -7.83
N LYS A 103 -5.78 15.47 -9.05
CA LYS A 103 -5.16 14.28 -9.63
C LYS A 103 -3.92 14.63 -10.44
N ILE A 104 -2.84 13.90 -10.19
CA ILE A 104 -1.66 13.86 -11.05
C ILE A 104 -1.63 12.50 -11.76
N GLY A 105 -1.46 12.53 -13.08
CA GLY A 105 -1.48 11.35 -13.94
C GLY A 105 -0.21 10.49 -13.84
N LYS A 106 -0.03 9.65 -14.85
CA LYS A 106 1.10 8.69 -14.94
C LYS A 106 2.48 9.35 -15.06
N GLY A 107 2.53 10.65 -15.38
CA GLY A 107 3.76 11.43 -15.40
C GLY A 107 4.33 11.67 -14.01
N GLY A 108 3.51 11.66 -12.95
CA GLY A 108 3.99 11.80 -11.56
C GLY A 108 4.29 13.25 -11.14
N LEU A 109 4.64 13.41 -9.86
CA LEU A 109 5.03 14.65 -9.21
C LEU A 109 6.49 14.55 -8.77
N TYR A 110 7.35 15.39 -9.35
CA TYR A 110 8.77 15.45 -9.02
C TYR A 110 9.06 16.78 -8.33
N ILE A 111 9.58 16.74 -7.10
CA ILE A 111 9.98 17.92 -6.34
C ILE A 111 11.44 17.72 -5.94
N SER A 112 12.35 18.50 -6.50
CA SER A 112 13.78 18.35 -6.22
C SER A 112 14.50 19.66 -5.97
N GLU A 113 15.32 19.69 -4.92
CA GLU A 113 16.13 20.85 -4.51
C GLU A 113 15.29 22.10 -4.17
N VAL A 114 14.04 21.90 -3.77
CA VAL A 114 13.10 22.97 -3.42
C VAL A 114 13.24 23.35 -1.94
N ASN A 115 13.12 24.65 -1.64
CA ASN A 115 13.34 25.19 -0.30
C ASN A 115 12.01 25.38 0.47
N ILE A 116 11.33 24.27 0.75
CA ILE A 116 10.01 24.23 1.42
C ILE A 116 10.08 23.45 2.74
N SER A 117 9.21 23.79 3.70
CA SER A 117 9.10 23.08 4.98
C SER A 117 8.11 21.91 4.97
N ASP A 118 7.14 21.96 4.07
CA ASP A 118 6.11 20.95 3.86
C ASP A 118 5.55 21.08 2.43
N LEU A 119 4.45 20.39 2.14
CA LEU A 119 3.78 20.38 0.85
C LEU A 119 2.49 21.22 0.86
N ASP A 120 2.44 22.28 1.69
CA ASP A 120 1.30 23.19 1.76
C ASP A 120 1.05 23.83 0.39
N GLY A 121 -0.10 23.49 -0.20
CA GLY A 121 -0.41 23.72 -1.61
C GLY A 121 -1.08 22.50 -2.26
N PHE A 122 -0.80 21.28 -1.79
CA PHE A 122 -1.40 20.06 -2.36
C PHE A 122 -2.61 19.52 -1.57
N GLN A 123 -3.27 20.33 -0.72
CA GLN A 123 -4.26 19.87 0.27
C GLN A 123 -5.49 19.17 -0.33
N ASN A 124 -5.75 19.37 -1.64
CA ASN A 124 -6.83 18.73 -2.38
C ASN A 124 -6.37 17.58 -3.29
N LEU A 125 -5.08 17.25 -3.31
CA LEU A 125 -4.54 16.16 -4.12
C LEU A 125 -4.98 14.81 -3.55
N GLU A 126 -5.73 14.06 -4.34
CA GLU A 126 -6.33 12.78 -3.93
C GLU A 126 -5.57 11.59 -4.51
N ILE A 127 -5.07 11.72 -5.74
CA ILE A 127 -4.46 10.63 -6.51
C ILE A 127 -3.20 11.10 -7.24
N ILE A 128 -2.14 10.32 -7.11
CA ILE A 128 -0.97 10.36 -8.02
C ILE A 128 -0.90 8.99 -8.69
N GLU A 129 -1.14 8.91 -10.00
CA GLU A 129 -1.06 7.63 -10.72
C GLU A 129 0.38 7.20 -11.01
N GLY A 130 1.26 8.19 -11.25
CA GLY A 130 2.70 8.00 -11.39
C GLY A 130 3.44 8.01 -10.06
N SER A 131 4.69 8.46 -10.08
CA SER A 131 5.53 8.58 -8.89
C SER A 131 5.34 9.92 -8.19
N LEU A 132 5.33 9.93 -6.86
CA LEU A 132 5.66 11.08 -6.04
C LEU A 132 7.13 10.95 -5.63
N ASP A 133 7.97 11.76 -6.23
CA ASP A 133 9.42 11.76 -6.02
C ASP A 133 9.84 13.09 -5.39
N ILE A 134 10.28 13.04 -4.14
CA ILE A 134 10.79 14.20 -3.40
C ILE A 134 12.27 13.99 -3.11
N LYS A 135 13.15 14.84 -3.64
CA LYS A 135 14.60 14.67 -3.57
C LYS A 135 15.31 15.94 -3.11
N HIS A 136 16.34 15.82 -2.28
CA HIS A 136 17.21 16.95 -1.90
C HIS A 136 16.48 18.20 -1.36
N CYS A 137 15.30 18.04 -0.76
CA CYS A 137 14.54 19.12 -0.14
C CYS A 137 15.03 19.28 1.30
N LEU A 138 16.14 20.00 1.47
CA LEU A 138 16.93 20.02 2.72
C LEU A 138 16.19 20.61 3.93
N ASN A 139 15.14 21.41 3.72
CA ASN A 139 14.36 22.03 4.78
C ASN A 139 12.97 21.40 4.98
N LEU A 140 12.65 20.34 4.23
CA LEU A 140 11.37 19.65 4.32
C LEU A 140 11.29 18.91 5.66
N LYS A 141 10.30 19.25 6.49
CA LYS A 141 10.10 18.68 7.84
C LYS A 141 9.01 17.61 7.88
N SER A 142 8.01 17.73 7.00
CA SER A 142 6.89 16.80 6.90
C SER A 142 6.29 16.79 5.49
N LEU A 143 5.35 15.88 5.24
CA LEU A 143 4.57 15.83 4.00
C LEU A 143 3.18 16.47 4.16
N ASN A 144 3.03 17.38 5.14
CA ASN A 144 1.79 18.11 5.38
C ASN A 144 1.36 18.79 4.08
N GLY A 145 0.09 18.73 3.76
CA GLY A 145 -0.43 19.11 2.45
C GLY A 145 -0.90 17.91 1.64
N LEU A 146 -0.53 16.67 1.96
CA LEU A 146 -1.02 15.48 1.26
C LEU A 146 -2.21 14.77 1.95
N GLN A 147 -2.93 15.44 2.85
CA GLN A 147 -3.90 14.80 3.76
C GLN A 147 -5.03 14.03 3.05
N LYS A 148 -5.34 14.37 1.79
CA LYS A 148 -6.37 13.69 0.98
C LYS A 148 -5.81 12.61 0.04
N LEU A 149 -4.48 12.49 -0.07
CA LEU A 149 -3.83 11.55 -0.96
C LEU A 149 -4.15 10.12 -0.50
N ASN A 150 -5.04 9.45 -1.22
CA ASN A 150 -5.51 8.11 -0.88
C ASN A 150 -4.83 7.03 -1.72
N ARG A 151 -4.21 7.42 -2.84
CA ARG A 151 -3.50 6.53 -3.76
C ARG A 151 -2.30 7.22 -4.37
N CYS A 152 -1.16 6.52 -4.35
CA CYS A 152 0.05 6.91 -5.06
C CYS A 152 0.56 5.72 -5.89
N GLY A 153 1.22 5.96 -7.02
CA GLY A 153 2.00 4.92 -7.69
C GLY A 153 3.23 4.61 -6.85
N GLN A 154 4.34 5.29 -7.11
CA GLN A 154 5.51 5.20 -6.23
C GLN A 154 5.52 6.37 -5.24
N LEU A 155 5.89 6.12 -4.00
CA LEU A 155 6.19 7.14 -3.00
C LEU A 155 7.68 7.08 -2.70
N SER A 156 8.43 8.08 -3.16
CA SER A 156 9.88 8.15 -3.06
C SER A 156 10.30 9.44 -2.37
N VAL A 157 10.99 9.34 -1.24
CA VAL A 157 11.58 10.49 -0.55
C VAL A 157 13.06 10.21 -0.31
N LYS A 158 13.94 10.93 -1.00
CA LYS A 158 15.38 10.68 -0.97
C LYS A 158 16.17 11.92 -0.58
N TYR A 159 17.19 11.73 0.26
CA TYR A 159 18.14 12.78 0.66
C TYR A 159 17.45 14.04 1.21
N CYS A 160 16.44 13.85 2.06
CA CYS A 160 15.72 14.91 2.76
C CYS A 160 16.03 14.83 4.27
N PRO A 161 17.23 15.28 4.70
CA PRO A 161 17.74 14.99 6.04
C PRO A 161 16.95 15.69 7.15
N SER A 162 16.21 16.77 6.87
CA SER A 162 15.37 17.46 7.86
C SER A 162 13.97 16.87 8.03
N LEU A 163 13.61 15.83 7.25
CA LEU A 163 12.30 15.22 7.32
C LEU A 163 12.16 14.46 8.64
N ILE A 164 11.21 14.86 9.49
CA ILE A 164 11.03 14.29 10.83
C ILE A 164 9.95 13.21 10.82
N SER A 165 8.92 13.39 10.00
CA SER A 165 7.75 12.51 9.91
C SER A 165 7.12 12.55 8.52
N LEU A 166 6.29 11.56 8.22
CA LEU A 166 5.47 11.52 7.01
C LEU A 166 4.06 12.11 7.21
N ARG A 167 3.90 13.00 8.20
CA ARG A 167 2.63 13.65 8.51
C ARG A 167 2.00 14.22 7.24
N GLY A 168 0.73 13.93 7.02
CA GLY A 168 0.02 14.24 5.79
C GLY A 168 -0.35 13.01 4.97
N LEU A 169 0.20 11.82 5.23
CA LEU A 169 -0.11 10.59 4.49
C LEU A 169 -1.17 9.68 5.15
N GLU A 170 -1.89 10.16 6.17
CA GLU A 170 -2.81 9.33 6.98
C GLU A 170 -3.96 8.70 6.18
N SER A 171 -4.36 9.32 5.07
CA SER A 171 -5.42 8.82 4.19
C SER A 171 -4.95 7.78 3.17
N LEU A 172 -3.64 7.59 3.00
CA LEU A 172 -3.06 6.77 1.95
C LEU A 172 -3.42 5.29 2.17
N LYS A 173 -4.13 4.68 1.21
CA LYS A 173 -4.61 3.29 1.31
C LYS A 173 -3.79 2.30 0.50
N TYR A 174 -3.22 2.77 -0.60
CA TYR A 174 -2.44 1.96 -1.53
C TYR A 174 -1.27 2.76 -2.11
N VAL A 175 -0.13 2.07 -2.20
CA VAL A 175 1.03 2.47 -2.99
C VAL A 175 1.55 1.27 -3.77
N TYR A 176 2.10 1.50 -4.95
CA TYR A 176 2.85 0.47 -5.67
C TYR A 176 4.22 0.25 -5.01
N SER A 177 4.94 1.32 -4.69
CA SER A 177 6.28 1.23 -4.08
C SER A 177 6.49 2.33 -3.04
N ILE A 178 7.25 2.01 -1.99
CA ILE A 178 7.78 2.96 -1.01
C ILE A 178 9.31 2.91 -1.07
N GLU A 179 9.94 4.08 -1.22
CA GLU A 179 11.39 4.23 -1.19
C GLU A 179 11.77 5.43 -0.32
N PHE A 180 12.36 5.18 0.84
CA PHE A 180 12.92 6.22 1.70
C PHE A 180 14.42 6.04 1.80
N ASP A 181 15.19 7.03 1.37
CA ASP A 181 16.65 6.99 1.41
C ASP A 181 17.22 8.31 1.95
N GLY A 182 18.27 8.25 2.78
CA GLY A 182 18.98 9.44 3.27
C GLY A 182 18.11 10.43 4.05
N CYS A 183 17.04 9.95 4.69
CA CYS A 183 16.16 10.75 5.54
C CYS A 183 16.55 10.56 7.00
N GLU A 184 17.74 11.03 7.38
CA GLU A 184 18.38 10.68 8.65
C GLU A 184 17.58 11.07 9.90
N ASN A 185 16.87 12.22 9.87
CA ASN A 185 16.03 12.67 10.98
C ASN A 185 14.62 12.06 11.01
N LEU A 186 14.27 11.20 10.04
CA LEU A 186 12.95 10.58 9.99
C LEU A 186 12.80 9.66 11.19
N SER A 187 11.97 10.09 12.14
CA SER A 187 11.82 9.43 13.44
C SER A 187 10.62 8.47 13.48
N THR A 188 9.62 8.69 12.62
CA THR A 188 8.40 7.90 12.55
C THR A 188 7.80 7.89 11.15
N ILE A 189 7.22 6.75 10.77
CA ILE A 189 6.41 6.57 9.57
C ILE A 189 4.93 6.27 9.91
N SER A 190 4.49 6.59 11.14
CA SER A 190 3.15 6.25 11.67
C SER A 190 2.00 6.83 10.85
N SER A 191 2.22 7.92 10.12
CA SER A 191 1.26 8.45 9.15
C SER A 191 0.91 7.48 8.03
N LEU A 192 1.67 6.40 7.83
CA LEU A 192 1.32 5.33 6.89
C LEU A 192 0.26 4.36 7.44
N CYS A 193 -0.27 4.57 8.65
CA CYS A 193 -1.23 3.68 9.31
C CYS A 193 -2.49 3.36 8.49
N GLY A 194 -2.83 4.20 7.51
CA GLY A 194 -3.92 3.98 6.57
C GLY A 194 -3.64 2.92 5.50
N LEU A 195 -2.39 2.53 5.26
CA LEU A 195 -2.00 1.63 4.18
C LEU A 195 -2.51 0.21 4.42
N ASN A 196 -3.20 -0.34 3.43
CA ASN A 196 -3.69 -1.73 3.48
C ASN A 196 -2.95 -2.66 2.50
N ALA A 197 -2.33 -2.09 1.46
CA ALA A 197 -1.66 -2.85 0.43
C ALA A 197 -0.48 -2.07 -0.18
N ILE A 198 0.62 -2.78 -0.42
CA ILE A 198 1.81 -2.28 -1.11
C ILE A 198 2.07 -3.19 -2.32
N GLY A 199 2.24 -2.59 -3.50
CA GLY A 199 2.29 -3.34 -4.76
C GLY A 199 3.54 -4.20 -4.92
N CYS A 200 4.73 -3.64 -4.70
CA CYS A 200 5.98 -4.26 -5.11
C CYS A 200 7.17 -3.98 -4.17
N VAL A 201 7.50 -2.72 -3.90
CA VAL A 201 8.76 -2.36 -3.23
C VAL A 201 8.51 -1.68 -1.89
N ILE A 202 9.23 -2.12 -0.87
CA ILE A 202 9.47 -1.41 0.38
C ILE A 202 10.99 -1.30 0.51
N GLU A 203 11.52 -0.10 0.31
CA GLU A 203 12.93 0.22 0.48
C GLU A 203 13.06 1.33 1.52
N ILE A 204 13.76 1.06 2.63
CA ILE A 204 14.05 2.05 3.68
C ILE A 204 15.54 1.96 3.99
N LEU A 205 16.29 2.93 3.50
CA LEU A 205 17.74 3.00 3.57
C LEU A 205 18.16 4.29 4.27
N ASN A 206 19.25 4.21 5.04
CA ASN A 206 19.91 5.39 5.62
C ASN A 206 18.97 6.30 6.47
N CYS A 207 17.92 5.73 7.08
CA CYS A 207 16.97 6.43 7.95
C CYS A 207 17.36 6.23 9.43
N SER A 208 18.47 6.84 9.83
CA SER A 208 19.16 6.52 11.08
C SER A 208 18.33 6.75 12.36
N ASN A 209 17.44 7.74 12.40
CA ASN A 209 16.61 8.03 13.59
C ASN A 209 15.31 7.23 13.68
N LEU A 210 14.99 6.42 12.68
CA LEU A 210 13.77 5.63 12.67
C LEU A 210 13.88 4.48 13.68
N GLN A 211 13.00 4.46 14.69
CA GLN A 211 13.08 3.48 15.79
C GLN A 211 12.24 2.23 15.56
N ALA A 212 11.14 2.40 14.82
CA ALA A 212 10.16 1.37 14.51
C ALA A 212 9.57 1.65 13.12
N LEU A 213 9.01 0.60 12.51
CA LEU A 213 8.23 0.71 11.26
C LEU A 213 6.74 0.93 11.52
N THR A 214 6.43 1.59 12.64
CA THR A 214 5.06 1.88 13.06
C THR A 214 4.34 2.65 11.97
N GLY A 215 3.17 2.16 11.54
CA GLY A 215 2.44 2.61 10.36
C GLY A 215 2.22 1.50 9.33
N LEU A 216 3.05 0.45 9.31
CA LEU A 216 2.93 -0.67 8.36
C LEU A 216 2.11 -1.85 8.87
N GLU A 217 1.56 -1.79 10.08
CA GLU A 217 0.82 -2.89 10.71
C GLU A 217 -0.39 -3.34 9.90
N ASN A 218 -1.05 -2.40 9.20
CA ASN A 218 -2.29 -2.68 8.48
C ASN A 218 -2.07 -3.18 7.05
N VAL A 219 -0.81 -3.36 6.63
CA VAL A 219 -0.47 -3.86 5.30
C VAL A 219 -0.68 -5.38 5.27
N HIS A 220 -1.79 -5.81 4.67
CA HIS A 220 -2.18 -7.23 4.56
C HIS A 220 -1.89 -7.83 3.19
N SER A 221 -1.52 -7.01 2.21
CA SER A 221 -1.20 -7.42 0.84
C SER A 221 0.10 -6.77 0.40
N PHE A 222 1.10 -7.58 0.10
CA PHE A 222 2.40 -7.15 -0.41
C PHE A 222 2.82 -7.99 -1.62
N GLY A 223 3.36 -7.35 -2.66
CA GLY A 223 3.83 -8.06 -3.86
C GLY A 223 2.72 -8.48 -4.84
N VAL A 224 1.51 -7.92 -4.67
CA VAL A 224 0.35 -8.14 -5.55
C VAL A 224 -0.09 -6.78 -6.10
N PRO A 225 0.47 -6.34 -7.23
CA PRO A 225 0.18 -5.02 -7.75
C PRO A 225 -1.27 -4.88 -8.20
N LYS A 226 -1.85 -3.71 -7.89
CA LYS A 226 -3.18 -3.30 -8.35
C LYS A 226 -3.05 -2.27 -9.47
N TYR A 227 -4.12 -1.98 -10.18
CA TYR A 227 -4.20 -0.84 -11.12
C TYR A 227 -3.23 -0.86 -12.31
N GLY A 228 -2.84 -2.04 -12.80
CA GLY A 228 -2.15 -2.19 -14.08
C GLY A 228 -0.64 -1.94 -14.06
N HIS A 229 0.01 -2.03 -12.90
CA HIS A 229 1.48 -2.07 -12.82
C HIS A 229 2.01 -3.43 -13.27
N SER A 230 3.24 -3.46 -13.79
CA SER A 230 3.92 -4.69 -14.20
C SER A 230 4.25 -5.58 -12.99
N ASN A 231 4.23 -6.90 -13.20
CA ASN A 231 4.71 -7.85 -12.19
C ASN A 231 6.24 -7.78 -12.13
N MET A 232 6.74 -6.93 -11.25
CA MET A 232 8.14 -6.96 -10.83
C MET A 232 8.29 -7.87 -9.61
N THR A 233 9.49 -8.42 -9.44
CA THR A 233 9.85 -9.16 -8.24
C THR A 233 9.71 -8.25 -7.01
N PRO A 234 8.87 -8.61 -6.02
CA PRO A 234 8.71 -7.81 -4.81
C PRO A 234 10.03 -7.66 -4.07
N GLN A 235 10.25 -6.50 -3.46
CA GLN A 235 11.48 -6.18 -2.74
C GLN A 235 11.13 -5.64 -1.36
N LEU A 236 11.70 -6.24 -0.32
CA LEU A 236 11.63 -5.73 1.05
C LEU A 236 13.07 -5.52 1.52
N ILE A 237 13.54 -4.29 1.39
CA ILE A 237 14.91 -3.87 1.64
C ILE A 237 14.91 -2.83 2.75
N ILE A 238 15.52 -3.16 3.89
CA ILE A 238 15.72 -2.24 5.01
C ILE A 238 17.18 -2.31 5.41
N GLY A 239 17.88 -1.19 5.34
CA GLY A 239 19.34 -1.14 5.51
C GLY A 239 19.82 0.16 6.13
N ASN A 240 20.95 0.10 6.83
CA ASN A 240 21.59 1.26 7.47
C ASN A 240 20.64 2.16 8.29
N CYS A 241 19.68 1.56 9.01
CA CYS A 241 18.76 2.26 9.92
C CYS A 241 19.20 2.01 11.37
N LYS A 242 20.21 2.77 11.83
CA LYS A 242 20.97 2.51 13.06
C LYS A 242 20.15 2.49 14.36
N ASN A 243 18.99 3.14 14.41
CA ASN A 243 18.12 3.10 15.60
C ASN A 243 16.92 2.16 15.46
N LEU A 244 16.78 1.46 14.32
CA LEU A 244 15.64 0.59 14.07
C LEU A 244 15.76 -0.71 14.86
N LYS A 245 14.95 -0.83 15.91
CA LYS A 245 14.97 -1.97 16.84
C LYS A 245 13.68 -2.79 16.78
N ASP A 246 12.57 -2.14 16.46
CA ASP A 246 11.26 -2.77 16.39
C ASP A 246 10.83 -3.03 14.93
N PHE A 247 10.62 -4.32 14.65
CA PHE A 247 10.17 -4.83 13.35
C PHE A 247 8.78 -5.49 13.46
N SER A 248 8.09 -5.35 14.60
CA SER A 248 6.79 -5.96 14.86
C SER A 248 5.75 -5.57 13.82
N SER A 249 5.79 -4.32 13.35
CA SER A 249 4.90 -3.79 12.30
C SER A 249 5.02 -4.53 10.96
N LEU A 250 6.12 -5.25 10.71
CA LEU A 250 6.28 -6.06 9.49
C LEU A 250 5.57 -7.41 9.56
N LYS A 251 5.04 -7.83 10.72
CA LYS A 251 4.47 -9.17 10.93
C LYS A 251 3.50 -9.57 9.82
N ASN A 252 2.57 -8.70 9.45
CA ASN A 252 1.55 -9.03 8.45
C ASN A 252 2.14 -9.18 7.04
N ILE A 253 3.11 -8.34 6.69
CA ILE A 253 3.85 -8.38 5.43
C ILE A 253 4.66 -9.67 5.33
N ILE A 254 5.48 -9.98 6.33
CA ILE A 254 6.38 -11.14 6.29
C ILE A 254 5.64 -12.47 6.43
N THR A 255 4.44 -12.49 7.02
CA THR A 255 3.61 -13.72 7.13
C THR A 255 3.08 -14.16 5.76
N HIS A 256 2.90 -13.23 4.82
CA HIS A 256 2.37 -13.48 3.48
C HIS A 256 3.38 -13.08 2.40
N LEU A 257 4.68 -13.12 2.73
CA LEU A 257 5.73 -12.71 1.81
C LEU A 257 5.78 -13.69 0.62
N PRO A 258 5.67 -13.23 -0.63
CA PRO A 258 5.85 -14.11 -1.80
C PRO A 258 7.23 -14.78 -1.77
N GLU A 259 7.33 -16.07 -2.08
CA GLU A 259 8.59 -16.84 -1.99
C GLU A 259 9.72 -16.27 -2.85
N TYR A 260 9.37 -15.61 -3.96
CA TYR A 260 10.31 -14.97 -4.88
C TYR A 260 10.70 -13.53 -4.46
N THR A 261 10.30 -13.07 -3.27
CA THR A 261 10.62 -11.72 -2.79
C THR A 261 12.12 -11.57 -2.55
N ASN A 262 12.72 -10.50 -3.08
CA ASN A 262 14.06 -10.09 -2.68
C ASN A 262 14.01 -9.48 -1.28
N PHE A 263 14.38 -10.27 -0.27
CA PHE A 263 14.30 -9.88 1.14
C PHE A 263 15.68 -9.57 1.71
N HIS A 264 15.92 -8.32 2.11
CA HIS A 264 17.14 -7.87 2.78
C HIS A 264 16.78 -6.91 3.91
N VAL A 265 16.82 -7.38 5.15
CA VAL A 265 16.56 -6.53 6.33
C VAL A 265 17.76 -6.60 7.24
N GLU A 266 18.32 -5.46 7.60
CA GLU A 266 19.42 -5.35 8.55
C GLU A 266 18.91 -4.94 9.94
N SER A 267 19.51 -5.52 10.97
CA SER A 267 19.39 -5.03 12.33
C SER A 267 20.21 -3.74 12.53
N PHE A 268 19.98 -3.05 13.65
CA PHE A 268 20.78 -1.89 14.06
C PHE A 268 22.30 -2.18 14.17
N GLU A 269 22.69 -3.44 14.34
CA GLU A 269 24.10 -3.89 14.36
C GLU A 269 24.68 -4.15 12.95
N GLY A 270 23.93 -3.88 11.88
CA GLY A 270 24.31 -4.17 10.50
C GLY A 270 24.26 -5.65 10.12
N LYS A 271 23.74 -6.52 11.00
CA LYS A 271 23.54 -7.94 10.69
C LYS A 271 22.26 -8.13 9.91
N ARG A 272 22.34 -8.87 8.79
CA ARG A 272 21.16 -9.32 8.04
C ARG A 272 20.29 -10.24 8.89
N LEU A 273 19.01 -9.93 8.97
CA LEU A 273 17.97 -10.68 9.65
C LEU A 273 17.29 -11.62 8.66
N THR A 274 16.88 -12.79 9.14
CA THR A 274 15.96 -13.69 8.42
C THR A 274 14.51 -13.42 8.81
N VAL A 275 13.56 -13.89 8.00
CA VAL A 275 12.13 -13.78 8.30
C VAL A 275 11.80 -14.45 9.64
N GLU A 276 12.37 -15.63 9.93
CA GLU A 276 12.14 -16.35 11.19
C GLU A 276 12.66 -15.58 12.40
N GLN A 277 13.81 -14.89 12.26
CA GLN A 277 14.37 -14.07 13.34
C GLN A 277 13.46 -12.87 13.67
N ILE A 278 12.86 -12.23 12.66
CA ILE A 278 11.91 -11.14 12.85
C ILE A 278 10.63 -11.65 13.52
N GLN A 279 10.11 -12.80 13.08
CA GLN A 279 8.92 -13.43 13.69
C GLN A 279 9.15 -13.85 15.15
N LYS A 280 10.33 -14.40 15.47
CA LYS A 280 10.69 -14.80 16.85
C LYS A 280 10.87 -13.61 17.79
N LYS A 281 11.40 -12.47 17.32
CA LYS A 281 11.51 -11.26 18.15
C LYS A 281 10.12 -10.75 18.56
N HIS A 282 9.15 -10.79 17.65
CA HIS A 282 7.76 -10.43 17.97
C HIS A 282 7.16 -11.33 19.06
N SER A 283 7.38 -12.65 19.02
CA SER A 283 6.82 -13.55 20.05
C SER A 283 7.45 -13.39 21.43
N MET A 284 8.72 -12.94 21.51
CA MET A 284 9.39 -12.60 22.77
C MET A 284 8.95 -11.24 23.34
N GLN A 285 8.66 -10.25 22.50
CA GLN A 285 8.21 -8.92 22.94
C GLN A 285 6.80 -8.96 23.54
N VAL A 286 5.87 -9.73 22.92
CA VAL A 286 4.52 -9.98 23.47
C VAL A 286 4.55 -10.68 24.82
N ARG A 287 5.52 -11.58 25.07
CA ARG A 287 5.69 -12.22 26.38
C ARG A 287 6.09 -11.23 27.46
N LYS A 288 6.98 -10.28 27.16
CA LYS A 288 7.43 -9.24 28.12
C LYS A 288 6.36 -8.18 28.40
N GLU A 289 5.53 -7.83 27.41
CA GLU A 289 4.41 -6.90 27.61
C GLU A 289 3.29 -7.52 28.48
N ASN A 290 3.04 -8.82 28.33
CA ASN A 290 2.08 -9.54 29.16
C ASN A 290 2.56 -9.77 30.60
N GLU A 291 3.88 -9.85 30.84
CA GLU A 291 4.46 -9.89 32.19
C GLU A 291 4.31 -8.54 32.93
N ASN A 292 4.30 -7.42 32.21
CA ASN A 292 4.13 -6.08 32.78
C ASN A 292 2.66 -5.63 32.94
N ALA A 293 1.70 -6.32 32.32
CA ALA A 293 0.28 -5.95 32.31
C ALA A 293 -0.60 -6.76 33.28
N GLY A 294 -0.03 -7.59 34.16
CA GLY A 294 -0.78 -8.56 34.98
C GLY A 294 -0.68 -8.37 36.48
N ALA A 295 -1.29 -7.32 37.03
CA ALA A 295 -1.94 -7.41 38.34
C ALA A 295 -3.46 -7.40 38.12
N ILE A 296 -4.15 -8.34 38.77
CA ILE A 296 -5.59 -8.66 38.72
C ILE A 296 -5.93 -9.74 37.68
N GLY A 297 -6.09 -10.97 38.19
CA GLY A 297 -6.36 -12.17 37.42
C GLY A 297 -7.83 -12.42 37.12
N VAL A 298 -8.05 -13.17 36.04
CA VAL A 298 -9.14 -14.13 35.88
C VAL A 298 -8.56 -15.34 35.13
N SER A 299 -8.76 -16.53 35.68
CA SER A 299 -8.31 -17.81 35.16
C SER A 299 -9.08 -18.19 33.88
N SER A 300 -8.40 -18.20 32.74
CA SER A 300 -8.73 -19.04 31.58
C SER A 300 -7.44 -19.70 31.15
N GLN A 301 -7.29 -21.00 31.40
CA GLN A 301 -6.09 -21.76 31.04
C GLN A 301 -5.78 -21.59 29.55
N SER A 302 -4.58 -21.10 29.24
CA SER A 302 -4.17 -20.76 27.88
C SER A 302 -3.59 -21.98 27.18
N ILE A 303 -4.40 -22.66 26.36
CA ILE A 303 -3.92 -23.73 25.49
C ILE A 303 -3.42 -23.17 24.15
N THR A 304 -2.44 -23.82 23.52
CA THR A 304 -2.01 -23.49 22.15
C THR A 304 -3.05 -23.95 21.13
N GLU A 305 -3.15 -23.29 19.98
CA GLU A 305 -4.12 -23.68 18.95
C GLU A 305 -3.66 -24.93 18.16
N PRO A 306 -4.58 -25.87 17.82
CA PRO A 306 -4.27 -26.97 16.92
C PRO A 306 -3.87 -26.49 15.53
N ARG A 307 -2.94 -27.19 14.87
CA ARG A 307 -2.40 -26.79 13.56
C ARG A 307 -2.45 -27.91 12.54
N HIS A 308 -2.79 -27.57 11.30
CA HIS A 308 -2.61 -28.47 10.16
C HIS A 308 -1.09 -28.76 9.99
N PRO A 309 -0.68 -30.00 9.64
CA PRO A 309 0.74 -30.38 9.55
C PRO A 309 1.53 -29.52 8.55
N GLU A 310 0.90 -29.10 7.46
CA GLU A 310 1.49 -28.21 6.45
C GLU A 310 1.18 -26.71 6.70
N GLY A 311 0.77 -26.36 7.93
CA GLY A 311 0.39 -25.00 8.29
C GLY A 311 -0.88 -24.49 7.60
N LYS A 312 -1.17 -23.20 7.78
CA LYS A 312 -2.40 -22.57 7.30
C LYS A 312 -2.52 -22.56 5.77
N MET A 313 -1.42 -22.35 5.05
CA MET A 313 -1.40 -22.40 3.59
C MET A 313 -1.58 -23.82 3.05
N GLY A 314 -0.95 -24.82 3.68
CA GLY A 314 -1.20 -26.22 3.31
C GLY A 314 -2.66 -26.63 3.53
N LEU A 315 -3.28 -26.14 4.61
CA LEU A 315 -4.72 -26.30 4.82
C LEU A 315 -5.54 -25.66 3.69
N LEU A 316 -5.27 -24.39 3.34
CA LEU A 316 -5.98 -23.70 2.26
C LEU A 316 -5.79 -24.39 0.90
N ASN A 317 -4.57 -24.83 0.59
CA ASN A 317 -4.26 -25.56 -0.64
C ASN A 317 -4.97 -26.92 -0.67
N PHE A 318 -4.98 -27.65 0.45
CA PHE A 318 -5.71 -28.90 0.58
C PHE A 318 -7.21 -28.68 0.34
N LEU A 319 -7.80 -27.65 0.95
CA LEU A 319 -9.19 -27.30 0.76
C LEU A 319 -9.46 -26.92 -0.71
N ALA A 320 -8.67 -26.03 -1.31
CA ALA A 320 -8.83 -25.63 -2.70
C ALA A 320 -8.70 -26.80 -3.69
N LYS A 321 -7.78 -27.74 -3.43
CA LYS A 321 -7.56 -28.93 -4.28
C LYS A 321 -8.68 -29.96 -4.16
N ASN A 322 -9.27 -30.11 -2.98
CA ASN A 322 -10.23 -31.18 -2.70
C ASN A 322 -11.69 -30.72 -2.70
N MET A 323 -11.94 -29.41 -2.60
CA MET A 323 -13.28 -28.82 -2.60
C MET A 323 -13.85 -28.74 -4.00
N LYS A 324 -15.08 -29.23 -4.15
CA LYS A 324 -15.84 -29.19 -5.40
C LYS A 324 -17.12 -28.42 -5.17
N TYR A 325 -17.41 -27.42 -5.99
CA TYR A 325 -18.69 -26.72 -5.88
C TYR A 325 -19.80 -27.62 -6.47
N PRO A 326 -20.78 -28.12 -5.68
CA PRO A 326 -21.74 -29.12 -6.18
C PRO A 326 -22.61 -28.60 -7.33
N THR A 327 -22.82 -29.40 -8.38
CA THR A 327 -23.58 -28.99 -9.59
C THR A 327 -24.99 -28.48 -9.26
N LEU A 328 -25.72 -29.18 -8.38
CA LEU A 328 -27.05 -28.75 -7.93
C LEU A 328 -27.03 -27.38 -7.24
N ALA A 329 -25.94 -27.04 -6.53
CA ALA A 329 -25.79 -25.72 -5.92
C ALA A 329 -25.44 -24.65 -6.96
N GLN A 330 -24.71 -25.00 -8.02
CA GLN A 330 -24.44 -24.10 -9.16
C GLN A 330 -25.70 -23.79 -9.96
N GLU A 331 -26.48 -24.82 -10.33
CA GLU A 331 -27.73 -24.70 -11.09
C GLU A 331 -28.77 -23.83 -10.36
N ASN A 332 -28.85 -23.99 -9.04
CA ASN A 332 -29.76 -23.20 -8.19
C ASN A 332 -29.14 -21.87 -7.70
N SER A 333 -27.95 -21.49 -8.20
CA SER A 333 -27.24 -20.26 -7.83
C SER A 333 -26.99 -20.08 -6.32
N ILE A 334 -26.85 -21.18 -5.60
CA ILE A 334 -26.66 -21.23 -4.14
C ILE A 334 -25.19 -20.99 -3.81
N LYS A 335 -24.88 -19.83 -3.23
CA LYS A 335 -23.52 -19.38 -2.85
C LYS A 335 -23.48 -19.00 -1.38
N GLY A 336 -22.30 -19.06 -0.77
CA GLY A 336 -22.12 -18.57 0.60
C GLY A 336 -21.01 -19.24 1.38
N LYS A 337 -20.92 -18.85 2.66
CA LYS A 337 -19.91 -19.31 3.61
C LYS A 337 -20.49 -20.35 4.56
N VAL A 338 -20.10 -21.61 4.39
CA VAL A 338 -20.39 -22.69 5.33
C VAL A 338 -19.28 -22.75 6.37
N VAL A 339 -19.61 -22.93 7.66
CA VAL A 339 -18.60 -23.08 8.72
C VAL A 339 -18.75 -24.43 9.40
N VAL A 340 -17.67 -25.21 9.38
CA VAL A 340 -17.60 -26.54 9.99
C VAL A 340 -16.73 -26.46 11.24
N GLN A 341 -17.24 -27.00 12.35
CA GLN A 341 -16.51 -27.23 13.59
C GLN A 341 -16.15 -28.72 13.71
N PHE A 342 -15.00 -29.03 14.29
CA PHE A 342 -14.60 -30.39 14.68
C PHE A 342 -13.64 -30.34 15.87
N VAL A 343 -13.41 -31.49 16.49
CA VAL A 343 -12.48 -31.65 17.62
C VAL A 343 -11.17 -32.23 17.11
N VAL A 344 -10.05 -31.63 17.50
CA VAL A 344 -8.72 -32.23 17.41
C VAL A 344 -8.44 -32.92 18.73
N ASN A 345 -8.24 -34.23 18.69
CA ASN A 345 -7.90 -35.02 19.87
C ASN A 345 -6.41 -34.89 20.22
N GLU A 346 -6.03 -35.35 21.41
CA GLU A 346 -4.66 -35.34 21.92
C GLU A 346 -3.67 -36.11 21.00
N ASP A 347 -4.16 -37.11 20.25
CA ASP A 347 -3.39 -37.88 19.27
C ASP A 347 -3.39 -37.25 17.85
N GLY A 348 -3.96 -36.05 17.71
CA GLY A 348 -4.09 -35.33 16.45
C GLY A 348 -5.21 -35.81 15.53
N LYS A 349 -5.97 -36.86 15.91
CA LYS A 349 -7.11 -37.32 15.09
C LYS A 349 -8.30 -36.38 15.23
N LEU A 350 -9.08 -36.31 14.16
CA LEU A 350 -10.24 -35.44 14.06
C LEU A 350 -11.53 -36.21 14.37
N SER A 351 -12.39 -35.65 15.22
CA SER A 351 -13.71 -36.19 15.56
C SER A 351 -14.78 -35.10 15.67
N ASP A 352 -16.03 -35.48 15.89
CA ASP A 352 -17.15 -34.57 16.18
C ASP A 352 -17.37 -33.43 15.17
N PHE A 353 -17.34 -33.77 13.87
CA PHE A 353 -17.60 -32.84 12.78
C PHE A 353 -19.06 -32.35 12.78
N LYS A 354 -19.26 -31.04 12.87
CA LYS A 354 -20.57 -30.38 12.89
C LYS A 354 -20.57 -29.13 12.01
N VAL A 355 -21.63 -28.91 11.25
CA VAL A 355 -21.85 -27.63 10.58
C VAL A 355 -22.46 -26.67 11.60
N ILE A 356 -21.74 -25.59 11.91
CA ILE A 356 -22.19 -24.57 12.88
C ILE A 356 -22.76 -23.32 12.21
N LYS A 357 -22.48 -23.15 10.92
CA LYS A 357 -23.15 -22.15 10.07
C LYS A 357 -23.48 -22.80 8.72
N SER A 358 -24.76 -23.09 8.54
CA SER A 358 -25.32 -23.67 7.32
C SER A 358 -25.70 -22.57 6.33
N VAL A 359 -25.59 -22.90 5.04
CA VAL A 359 -26.16 -22.10 3.94
C VAL A 359 -27.22 -22.91 3.20
N HIS A 360 -26.89 -24.15 2.83
CA HIS A 360 -27.81 -25.08 2.20
C HIS A 360 -27.24 -26.50 2.30
N GLN A 361 -28.10 -27.52 2.39
CA GLN A 361 -27.69 -28.92 2.59
C GLN A 361 -26.66 -29.42 1.55
N TYR A 362 -26.75 -28.96 0.30
CA TYR A 362 -25.78 -29.30 -0.75
C TYR A 362 -24.36 -28.81 -0.43
N LEU A 363 -24.22 -27.59 0.08
CA LEU A 363 -22.92 -27.02 0.45
C LEU A 363 -22.41 -27.61 1.77
N ASP A 364 -23.31 -27.87 2.71
CA ASP A 364 -23.01 -28.47 4.01
C ASP A 364 -22.43 -29.89 3.86
N ASN A 365 -23.03 -30.71 2.99
CA ASN A 365 -22.56 -32.07 2.72
C ASN A 365 -21.14 -32.07 2.12
N GLU A 366 -20.87 -31.14 1.20
CA GLU A 366 -19.55 -31.02 0.59
C GLU A 366 -18.52 -30.47 1.57
N ALA A 367 -18.87 -29.44 2.34
CA ALA A 367 -18.05 -28.88 3.40
C ALA A 367 -17.63 -29.97 4.42
N LEU A 368 -18.59 -30.80 4.87
CA LEU A 368 -18.32 -31.92 5.77
C LEU A 368 -17.43 -32.99 5.11
N ARG A 369 -17.66 -33.33 3.84
CA ARG A 369 -16.84 -34.31 3.11
C ARG A 369 -15.39 -33.87 3.05
N VAL A 370 -15.12 -32.63 2.66
CA VAL A 370 -13.74 -32.09 2.52
C VAL A 370 -13.04 -32.02 3.86
N VAL A 371 -13.71 -31.54 4.91
CA VAL A 371 -13.12 -31.43 6.26
C VAL A 371 -12.81 -32.82 6.85
N LYS A 372 -13.61 -33.84 6.54
CA LYS A 372 -13.34 -35.24 6.95
C LYS A 372 -12.15 -35.88 6.23
N LEU A 373 -11.70 -35.33 5.10
CA LEU A 373 -10.51 -35.81 4.39
C LEU A 373 -9.21 -35.22 4.92
N LEU A 374 -9.27 -34.24 5.83
CA LEU A 374 -8.08 -33.60 6.37
C LEU A 374 -7.17 -34.63 7.06
N PRO A 375 -5.84 -34.47 6.93
CA PRO A 375 -4.90 -35.29 7.66
C PRO A 375 -5.01 -35.03 9.17
N LYS A 376 -4.34 -35.86 9.97
CA LYS A 376 -4.19 -35.60 11.40
C LYS A 376 -3.58 -34.22 11.64
N PHE A 377 -4.08 -33.52 12.65
CA PHE A 377 -3.57 -32.22 13.08
C PHE A 377 -2.46 -32.40 14.13
N ILE A 378 -1.65 -31.36 14.28
CA ILE A 378 -0.83 -31.16 15.47
C ILE A 378 -1.79 -30.71 16.58
N PRO A 379 -1.88 -31.43 17.72
CA PRO A 379 -2.83 -31.13 18.79
C PRO A 379 -2.53 -29.78 19.46
N ALA A 380 -3.54 -29.24 20.15
CA ALA A 380 -3.34 -28.18 21.13
C ALA A 380 -2.48 -28.71 22.29
N LEU A 381 -1.68 -27.85 22.89
CA LEU A 381 -0.89 -28.14 24.10
C LEU A 381 -1.31 -27.23 25.25
N ASP A 382 -1.38 -27.78 26.47
CA ASP A 382 -1.55 -27.00 27.70
C ASP A 382 -0.27 -26.23 28.07
N GLU A 383 -0.32 -25.49 29.17
CA GLU A 383 0.82 -24.70 29.69
C GLU A 383 2.00 -25.57 30.13
N GLN A 384 1.76 -26.86 30.39
CA GLN A 384 2.75 -27.86 30.75
C GLN A 384 3.31 -28.61 29.53
N GLY A 385 2.80 -28.31 28.33
CA GLY A 385 3.21 -28.93 27.07
C GLY A 385 2.53 -30.27 26.77
N ASN A 386 1.51 -30.67 27.52
CA ASN A 386 0.76 -31.90 27.26
C ASN A 386 -0.30 -31.65 26.17
N PRO A 387 -0.50 -32.60 25.25
CA PRO A 387 -1.54 -32.49 24.26
C PRO A 387 -2.93 -32.51 24.92
N VAL A 388 -3.80 -31.62 24.48
CA VAL A 388 -5.18 -31.46 24.96
C VAL A 388 -6.16 -31.41 23.80
N LYS A 389 -7.40 -31.82 24.05
CA LYS A 389 -8.48 -31.72 23.06
C LYS A 389 -8.90 -30.27 22.85
N ALA A 390 -9.11 -29.87 21.59
CA ALA A 390 -9.54 -28.52 21.26
C ALA A 390 -10.49 -28.50 20.05
N TYR A 391 -11.41 -27.53 20.05
CA TYR A 391 -12.32 -27.28 18.94
C TYR A 391 -11.66 -26.41 17.88
N VAL A 392 -11.83 -26.77 16.61
CA VAL A 392 -11.38 -26.00 15.46
C VAL A 392 -12.58 -25.69 14.56
N THR A 393 -12.64 -24.47 14.04
CA THR A 393 -13.66 -24.05 13.08
C THR A 393 -13.02 -23.62 11.76
N ILE A 394 -13.47 -24.20 10.65
CA ILE A 394 -13.01 -23.86 9.31
C ILE A 394 -14.18 -23.27 8.50
N PRO A 395 -14.04 -22.02 8.00
CA PRO A 395 -14.96 -21.47 7.03
C PRO A 395 -14.61 -21.92 5.60
N LEU A 396 -15.60 -22.44 4.88
CA LEU A 396 -15.50 -22.84 3.47
C LEU A 396 -16.42 -21.93 2.64
N MET A 397 -15.85 -21.32 1.60
CA MET A 397 -16.56 -20.37 0.73
C MET A 397 -16.93 -21.05 -0.60
N PHE A 398 -18.20 -21.00 -0.97
CA PHE A 398 -18.71 -21.50 -2.24
C PHE A 398 -19.23 -20.33 -3.08
N GLY A 399 -18.59 -20.11 -4.22
CA GLY A 399 -18.91 -19.04 -5.17
C GLY A 399 -18.17 -19.26 -6.49
N THR A 400 -18.64 -18.61 -7.54
CA THR A 400 -17.95 -18.56 -8.83
C THR A 400 -16.85 -17.51 -8.74
N ASN A 401 -15.60 -17.90 -8.99
CA ASN A 401 -14.47 -16.98 -9.21
C ASN A 401 -14.74 -16.01 -10.37
#